data_AF-A0A6G8DF78-F1
#
_entry.id   AF-A0A6G8DF78-F1
#
_cell.length_a   1.000
_cell.length_b   1.000
_cell.length_c   1.000
_cell.angle_alpha   90.00
_cell.angle_beta   90.00
_cell.angle_gamma   90.00
#
_symmetry.space_group_name_H-M   'P 1'
#
loop_
_entity.id
_entity.type
_entity.pdbx_description
1 polymer ?
#
loop_
_entity_poly.entity_id
_entity_poly.type
_entity_poly.pdbx_seq_one_letter_code
_entity_poly.pdbx_strand_id
1 'polypeptide(L)'
;MRSAPNPRVLLLAWGTLSLLLCSLAGWQVQRSLSLDLTRQLNQQLPDKLALALQTRLSDEPLRQWLVNRLEQDLQTLNAEGGLPLVHSCSARVTQLMEDGHAPMAGAAARSINIAWNIGSEPRATSLMLECHYNWPVLLLSQSLLALLLVIIASRLPYPLSKPQRARIARLIAMGLPASRARRLASQLCDAQIAWFVRALSLNGGDCDAALVAASAQQQLVLDTASQQVQIHGVAIKLAKTPFFYYLWYARLRQQGEGWLLNPPVNRPDRAGAESLIALMETHGGHAKSINDLREHGLRAKNLDQNRNKIRDELVSALGEELASAYLFESERDLKSGRYRYRLSLSAGQINVL
;
A
#
# COMPACT_ATOMS: atom_id res chain seq x y z
N MET A 1 14.27 6.28 8.07
CA MET A 1 13.84 7.13 9.21
C MET A 1 12.32 7.27 9.15
N ARG A 2 11.58 6.98 10.22
CA ARG A 2 10.13 7.31 10.30
C ARG A 2 10.03 8.83 10.12
N SER A 3 9.26 9.31 9.15
CA SER A 3 8.64 10.62 9.31
C SER A 3 7.70 10.49 10.50
N ALA A 4 7.83 11.38 11.49
CA ALA A 4 6.89 11.40 12.60
C ALA A 4 5.47 11.51 12.02
N PRO A 5 4.50 10.72 12.52
CA PRO A 5 3.11 10.85 12.08
C PRO A 5 2.69 12.31 12.23
N ASN A 6 2.11 12.87 11.17
CA ASN A 6 1.74 14.29 11.14
C ASN A 6 0.81 14.58 12.32
N PRO A 7 1.13 15.55 13.19
CA PRO A 7 0.34 15.84 14.39
C PRO A 7 -1.13 16.12 14.06
N ARG A 8 -1.43 16.68 12.87
CA ARG A 8 -2.81 16.90 12.40
C ARG A 8 -3.57 15.59 12.21
N VAL A 9 -2.92 14.55 11.69
CA VAL A 9 -3.54 13.23 11.49
C VAL A 9 -3.83 12.57 12.83
N LEU A 10 -2.92 12.68 13.80
CA LEU A 10 -3.13 12.16 15.15
C LEU A 10 -4.28 12.87 15.86
N LEU A 11 -4.37 14.20 15.76
CA LEU A 11 -5.47 14.98 16.34
C LEU A 11 -6.82 14.64 15.72
N LEU A 12 -6.88 14.50 14.39
CA LEU A 12 -8.10 14.08 13.70
C LEU A 12 -8.52 12.67 14.11
N ALA A 13 -7.57 11.73 14.17
CA ALA A 13 -7.83 10.35 14.62
C ALA A 13 -8.33 10.30 16.07
N TRP A 14 -7.74 11.11 16.95
CA TRP A 14 -8.18 11.21 18.35
C TRP A 14 -9.60 11.80 18.47
N GLY A 15 -9.89 12.88 17.74
CA GLY A 15 -11.22 13.51 17.75
C GLY A 15 -12.32 12.58 17.23
N THR A 16 -12.08 11.91 16.10
CA THR A 16 -13.05 10.97 15.53
C THR A 16 -13.26 9.75 16.42
N LEU A 17 -12.18 9.18 16.98
CA LEU A 17 -12.27 8.04 17.88
C LEU A 17 -12.97 8.40 19.19
N SER A 18 -12.71 9.59 19.74
CA SER A 18 -13.41 10.08 20.94
C SER A 18 -14.91 10.19 20.70
N LEU A 19 -15.33 10.73 19.55
CA LEU A 19 -16.73 10.87 19.19
C LEU A 19 -17.43 9.52 18.98
N LEU A 20 -16.74 8.57 18.33
CA LEU A 20 -17.24 7.20 18.14
C LEU A 20 -17.37 6.45 19.48
N LEU A 21 -16.40 6.60 20.39
CA LEU A 21 -16.47 5.96 21.70
C LEU A 21 -17.56 6.57 22.58
N CYS A 22 -17.78 7.89 22.52
CA CYS A 22 -18.88 8.55 23.23
C CYS A 22 -20.25 8.06 22.74
N SER A 23 -20.44 7.95 21.43
CA SER A 23 -21.72 7.48 20.87
C SER A 23 -21.97 6.00 21.20
N LEU A 24 -20.93 5.17 21.12
CA LEU A 24 -21.02 3.76 21.48
C LEU A 24 -21.32 3.56 22.97
N ALA A 25 -20.64 4.30 23.86
CA ALA A 25 -20.87 4.24 25.29
C ALA A 25 -22.30 4.68 25.65
N GLY A 26 -22.78 5.78 25.08
CA GLY A 26 -24.16 6.25 25.28
C GLY A 26 -25.20 5.21 24.82
N TRP A 27 -24.99 4.61 23.64
CA TRP A 27 -25.87 3.57 23.12
C TRP A 27 -25.85 2.30 24.00
N GLN A 28 -24.67 1.86 24.45
CA GLN A 28 -24.54 0.68 25.29
C GLN A 28 -25.24 0.87 26.65
N VAL A 29 -25.06 2.03 27.28
CA VAL A 29 -25.72 2.34 28.57
C VAL A 29 -27.23 2.37 28.39
N GLN A 30 -27.73 3.06 27.37
CA GLN A 30 -29.16 3.14 27.09
C GLN A 30 -29.78 1.76 26.84
N ARG A 31 -29.10 0.90 26.07
CA ARG A 31 -29.55 -0.47 25.79
C ARG A 31 -29.52 -1.37 27.02
N SER A 32 -28.47 -1.27 27.85
CA SER A 32 -28.36 -2.07 29.06
C SER A 32 -29.46 -1.70 30.06
N LEU A 33 -29.70 -0.41 30.25
CA LEU A 33 -30.71 0.08 31.19
C LEU A 33 -32.13 -0.25 30.72
N SER A 34 -32.43 -0.10 29.42
CA SER A 34 -33.76 -0.47 28.90
C SER A 34 -34.04 -1.96 29.04
N LEU A 35 -33.06 -2.83 28.81
CA LEU A 35 -33.22 -4.27 29.02
C LEU A 35 -33.42 -4.64 30.50
N ASP A 36 -32.68 -4.01 31.41
CA ASP A 36 -32.80 -4.28 32.84
C ASP A 36 -34.13 -3.79 33.40
N LEU A 37 -34.53 -2.56 33.07
CA LEU A 37 -35.84 -2.00 33.43
C LEU A 37 -36.99 -2.84 32.84
N THR A 38 -36.87 -3.27 31.58
CA THR A 38 -37.89 -4.15 30.98
C THR A 38 -38.04 -5.43 31.80
N ARG A 39 -36.92 -6.08 32.19
CA ARG A 39 -36.98 -7.29 33.02
C ARG A 39 -37.62 -7.04 34.38
N GLN A 40 -37.22 -5.99 35.08
CA GLN A 40 -37.74 -5.66 36.41
C GLN A 40 -39.23 -5.29 36.37
N LEU A 41 -39.63 -4.44 35.43
CA LEU A 41 -41.02 -4.01 35.29
C LEU A 41 -41.92 -5.17 34.84
N ASN A 42 -41.45 -6.02 33.92
CA ASN A 42 -42.24 -7.16 33.45
C ASN A 42 -42.46 -8.23 34.54
N GLN A 43 -41.66 -8.22 35.63
CA GLN A 43 -41.86 -9.11 36.78
C GLN A 43 -42.87 -8.59 37.80
N GLN A 44 -43.04 -7.27 37.95
CA GLN A 44 -43.80 -6.68 39.06
C GLN A 44 -45.05 -5.90 38.64
N LEU A 45 -45.05 -5.35 37.43
CA LEU A 45 -46.09 -4.45 36.95
C LEU A 45 -47.35 -5.19 36.44
N PRO A 46 -47.26 -6.33 35.72
CA PRO A 46 -48.43 -6.98 35.13
C PRO A 46 -49.51 -7.36 36.14
N ASP A 47 -49.13 -7.96 37.26
CA ASP A 47 -50.09 -8.38 38.31
C ASP A 47 -50.76 -7.18 38.98
N LYS A 48 -50.01 -6.10 39.21
CA LYS A 48 -50.52 -4.87 39.82
C LYS A 48 -51.44 -4.09 38.87
N LEU A 49 -51.09 -4.02 37.59
CA LEU A 49 -51.91 -3.38 36.56
C LEU A 49 -53.20 -4.15 36.31
N ALA A 50 -53.12 -5.48 36.21
CA ALA A 50 -54.30 -6.33 36.05
C ALA A 50 -55.28 -6.16 37.23
N LEU A 51 -54.78 -6.17 38.47
CA LEU A 51 -55.62 -5.99 39.67
C LEU A 51 -56.23 -4.58 39.74
N ALA A 52 -55.45 -3.54 39.44
CA ALA A 52 -55.91 -2.15 39.52
C ALA A 52 -56.96 -1.82 38.44
N LEU A 53 -56.88 -2.45 37.27
CA LEU A 53 -57.74 -2.14 36.12
C LEU A 53 -58.92 -3.13 35.96
N GLN A 54 -58.87 -4.32 36.58
CA GLN A 54 -60.00 -5.26 36.57
C GLN A 54 -61.25 -4.74 37.28
N THR A 55 -61.11 -3.83 38.25
CA THR A 55 -62.22 -3.40 39.12
C THR A 55 -62.95 -2.13 38.64
N ARG A 56 -62.37 -1.34 37.73
CA ARG A 56 -63.01 -0.14 37.16
C ARG A 56 -62.53 0.12 35.72
N LEU A 57 -63.38 -0.22 34.75
CA LEU A 57 -63.02 -0.29 33.33
C LEU A 57 -63.31 0.98 32.49
N SER A 58 -63.71 2.12 33.10
CA SER A 58 -64.21 3.25 32.29
C SER A 58 -63.84 4.66 32.75
N ASP A 59 -63.15 4.83 33.88
CA ASP A 59 -62.91 6.15 34.45
C ASP A 59 -61.61 6.77 33.89
N GLU A 60 -61.73 7.70 32.93
CA GLU A 60 -60.65 8.58 32.47
C GLU A 60 -59.80 9.20 33.61
N PRO A 61 -60.37 9.71 34.72
CA PRO A 61 -59.56 10.27 35.81
C PRO A 61 -58.67 9.24 36.50
N LEU A 62 -59.06 7.95 36.51
CA LEU A 62 -58.24 6.88 37.09
C LEU A 62 -57.04 6.55 36.20
N ARG A 63 -57.22 6.56 34.87
CA ARG A 63 -56.12 6.39 33.92
C ARG A 63 -55.08 7.50 34.06
N GLN A 64 -55.53 8.74 34.14
CA GLN A 64 -54.65 9.89 34.30
C GLN A 64 -53.90 9.86 35.64
N TRP A 65 -54.58 9.46 36.72
CA TRP A 65 -53.93 9.26 38.02
C TRP A 65 -52.87 8.15 37.96
N LEU A 66 -53.16 7.02 37.30
CA LEU A 66 -52.23 5.90 37.16
C LEU A 66 -51.00 6.28 36.33
N VAL A 67 -51.17 6.99 35.22
CA VAL A 67 -50.05 7.53 34.42
C VAL A 67 -49.19 8.46 35.27
N ASN A 68 -49.79 9.43 35.96
CA ASN A 68 -49.06 10.36 36.82
C ASN A 68 -48.30 9.63 37.92
N ARG A 69 -48.89 8.57 38.51
CA ARG A 69 -48.26 7.78 39.55
C ARG A 69 -47.08 6.97 39.02
N LEU A 70 -47.24 6.32 37.87
CA LEU A 70 -46.17 5.57 37.21
C LEU A 70 -45.01 6.48 36.81
N GLU A 71 -45.30 7.65 36.22
CA GLU A 71 -44.26 8.62 35.88
C GLU A 71 -43.55 9.14 37.13
N GLN A 72 -44.28 9.42 38.21
CA GLN A 72 -43.67 9.85 39.48
C GLN A 72 -42.74 8.78 40.08
N ASP A 73 -43.15 7.52 40.08
CA ASP A 73 -42.33 6.42 40.59
C ASP A 73 -41.12 6.15 39.67
N LEU A 74 -41.19 6.51 38.38
CA LEU A 74 -40.13 6.35 37.38
C LEU A 74 -39.33 7.64 37.09
N GLN A 75 -39.50 8.70 37.88
CA GLN A 75 -38.81 9.99 37.67
C GLN A 75 -37.33 9.98 38.06
N THR A 76 -36.92 9.08 38.96
CA THR A 76 -35.55 9.05 39.50
C THR A 76 -34.96 7.64 39.43
N LEU A 77 -34.66 7.20 38.22
CA LEU A 77 -33.94 5.94 37.99
C LEU A 77 -32.43 6.23 38.06
N ASN A 78 -31.80 5.73 39.13
CA ASN A 78 -30.35 5.80 39.30
C ASN A 78 -29.70 4.64 38.52
N ALA A 79 -28.85 4.97 37.56
CA ALA A 79 -28.04 3.98 36.88
C ALA A 79 -26.89 3.54 37.81
N GLU A 80 -26.95 2.32 38.34
CA GLU A 80 -25.86 1.75 39.11
C GLU A 80 -24.72 1.31 38.18
N GLY A 81 -23.51 1.83 38.43
CA GLY A 81 -22.32 1.49 37.66
C GLY A 81 -21.05 2.08 38.28
N GLY A 82 -19.90 1.44 38.02
CA GLY A 82 -18.60 1.86 38.58
C GLY A 82 -18.10 3.23 38.07
N LEU A 83 -18.75 3.79 37.05
CA LEU A 83 -18.48 5.15 36.54
C LEU A 83 -19.82 5.91 36.43
N PRO A 84 -19.92 7.14 36.96
CA PRO A 84 -21.14 7.96 36.91
C PRO A 84 -21.31 8.62 35.54
N LEU A 85 -21.45 7.79 34.49
CA LEU A 85 -21.61 8.25 33.10
C LEU A 85 -23.01 8.82 32.85
N VAL A 86 -24.00 8.35 33.61
CA VAL A 86 -25.40 8.83 33.58
C VAL A 86 -25.72 9.44 34.92
N HIS A 87 -26.31 10.63 34.90
CA HIS A 87 -26.67 11.37 36.11
C HIS A 87 -28.04 10.93 36.62
N SER A 88 -29.04 10.86 35.74
CA SER A 88 -30.38 10.39 36.05
C SER A 88 -31.07 9.92 34.78
N CYS A 89 -31.95 8.92 34.91
CA CYS A 89 -32.90 8.58 33.86
C CYS A 89 -34.33 8.69 34.41
N SER A 90 -35.25 9.04 33.52
CA SER A 90 -36.69 9.01 33.76
C SER A 90 -37.36 8.17 32.68
N ALA A 91 -38.47 7.53 33.03
CA ALA A 91 -39.32 6.88 32.05
C ALA A 91 -40.68 7.59 31.99
N ARG A 92 -41.13 7.89 30.77
CA ARG A 92 -42.41 8.56 30.50
C ARG A 92 -43.39 7.58 29.86
N VAL A 93 -44.65 7.62 30.26
CA VAL A 93 -45.67 6.72 29.67
C VAL A 93 -46.09 7.29 28.31
N THR A 94 -45.78 6.58 27.23
CA THR A 94 -46.21 6.97 25.88
C THR A 94 -47.60 6.43 25.56
N GLN A 95 -47.90 5.20 25.97
CA GLN A 95 -49.21 4.60 25.79
C GLN A 95 -49.50 3.62 26.93
N LEU A 96 -50.61 3.83 27.65
CA LEU A 96 -50.98 2.98 28.79
C LEU A 96 -51.64 1.67 28.34
N MET A 97 -52.50 1.72 27.33
CA MET A 97 -53.24 0.57 26.79
C MET A 97 -53.14 0.59 25.27
N GLU A 98 -52.33 -0.30 24.71
CA GLU A 98 -52.32 -0.64 23.30
C GLU A 98 -53.04 -1.97 23.10
N ASP A 99 -53.92 -2.05 22.08
CA ASP A 99 -54.54 -3.31 21.67
C ASP A 99 -53.41 -4.25 21.21
N GLY A 100 -53.36 -5.47 21.75
CA GLY A 100 -52.22 -6.42 21.77
C GLY A 100 -51.59 -6.87 20.45
N HIS A 101 -51.47 -6.02 19.44
CA HIS A 101 -50.50 -6.14 18.38
C HIS A 101 -49.13 -5.86 18.99
N ALA A 102 -48.35 -6.91 19.18
CA ALA A 102 -46.97 -6.79 19.59
C ALA A 102 -46.27 -5.74 18.70
N PRO A 103 -45.70 -4.65 19.26
CA PRO A 103 -44.96 -3.70 18.46
C PRO A 103 -43.84 -4.46 17.75
N MET A 104 -43.71 -4.25 16.44
CA MET A 104 -42.76 -4.97 15.60
C MET A 104 -41.37 -4.99 16.23
N ALA A 105 -40.71 -6.16 16.20
CA ALA A 105 -39.34 -6.36 16.64
C ALA A 105 -38.42 -5.34 15.95
N GLY A 106 -38.09 -4.26 16.64
CA GLY A 106 -37.54 -3.04 16.04
C GLY A 106 -37.83 -1.76 16.82
N ALA A 107 -38.68 -1.84 17.86
CA ALA A 107 -38.89 -0.74 18.81
C ALA A 107 -37.54 -0.17 19.28
N ALA A 108 -37.36 1.14 19.10
CA ALA A 108 -36.10 1.85 19.30
C ALA A 108 -35.48 1.51 20.67
N ALA A 109 -34.15 1.55 20.79
CA ALA A 109 -33.43 1.27 22.05
C ALA A 109 -33.87 2.10 23.27
N ARG A 110 -34.80 3.05 23.08
CA ARG A 110 -35.40 3.95 24.07
C ARG A 110 -36.82 3.56 24.51
N SER A 111 -37.51 2.64 23.82
CA SER A 111 -38.87 2.24 24.15
C SER A 111 -38.88 0.93 24.94
N ILE A 112 -39.53 0.93 26.09
CA ILE A 112 -39.77 -0.24 26.94
C ILE A 112 -41.23 -0.63 26.76
N ASN A 113 -41.48 -1.86 26.29
CA ASN A 113 -42.82 -2.38 26.07
C ASN A 113 -43.09 -3.50 27.08
N ILE A 114 -44.16 -3.36 27.85
CA ILE A 114 -44.57 -4.31 28.89
C ILE A 114 -45.88 -4.91 28.44
N ALA A 115 -45.91 -6.23 28.26
CA ALA A 115 -47.12 -6.97 27.93
C ALA A 115 -47.82 -7.45 29.21
N TRP A 116 -49.12 -7.25 29.29
CA TRP A 116 -49.94 -7.65 30.44
C TRP A 116 -51.36 -7.96 29.95
N ASN A 117 -52.15 -8.71 30.72
CA ASN A 117 -53.47 -9.16 30.27
C ASN A 117 -54.58 -8.64 31.19
N ILE A 118 -55.71 -8.24 30.61
CA ILE A 118 -56.97 -8.02 31.34
C ILE A 118 -57.86 -9.22 31.07
N GLY A 119 -57.92 -10.16 32.02
CA GLY A 119 -58.59 -11.44 31.77
C GLY A 119 -57.87 -12.22 30.66
N SER A 120 -58.53 -12.44 29.52
CA SER A 120 -57.95 -13.09 28.33
C SER A 120 -57.52 -12.12 27.23
N GLU A 121 -57.68 -10.80 27.41
CA GLU A 121 -57.28 -9.81 26.41
C GLU A 121 -55.83 -9.35 26.62
N PRO A 122 -54.94 -9.51 25.62
CA PRO A 122 -53.59 -9.01 25.69
C PRO A 122 -53.57 -7.49 25.52
N ARG A 123 -52.88 -6.82 26.46
CA ARG A 123 -52.65 -5.38 26.48
C ARG A 123 -51.15 -5.11 26.58
N ALA A 124 -50.74 -3.95 26.09
CA ALA A 124 -49.36 -3.50 26.26
C ALA A 124 -49.32 -2.06 26.79
N THR A 125 -48.30 -1.78 27.61
CA THR A 125 -47.92 -0.43 28.03
C THR A 125 -46.55 -0.11 27.44
N SER A 126 -46.45 1.01 26.74
CA SER A 126 -45.19 1.53 26.21
C SER A 126 -44.70 2.71 27.04
N LEU A 127 -43.42 2.66 27.38
CA LEU A 127 -42.69 3.69 28.12
C LEU A 127 -41.50 4.15 27.29
N MET A 128 -41.18 5.44 27.33
CA MET A 128 -39.96 5.99 26.71
C MET A 128 -38.95 6.40 27.78
N LEU A 129 -37.70 5.97 27.61
CA LEU A 129 -36.60 6.26 28.51
C LEU A 129 -35.84 7.53 28.07
N GLU A 130 -35.81 8.52 28.95
CA GLU A 130 -35.03 9.75 28.81
C GLU A 130 -33.88 9.74 29.82
N CYS A 131 -32.64 9.86 29.34
CA CYS A 131 -31.45 9.83 30.20
C CYS A 131 -30.63 11.10 30.06
N HIS A 132 -30.24 11.67 31.20
CA HIS A 132 -29.33 12.79 31.30
C HIS A 132 -27.91 12.28 31.54
N TYR A 133 -27.03 12.51 30.57
CA TYR A 133 -25.63 12.09 30.64
C TYR A 133 -24.79 13.10 31.40
N ASN A 134 -23.81 12.59 32.16
CA ASN A 134 -22.74 13.42 32.70
C ASN A 134 -21.71 13.68 31.61
N TRP A 135 -22.00 14.65 30.74
CA TRP A 135 -21.17 14.98 29.58
C TRP A 135 -19.70 15.20 29.90
N PRO A 136 -19.31 15.94 30.98
CA PRO A 136 -17.91 16.09 31.34
C PRO A 136 -17.18 14.77 31.59
N VAL A 137 -17.78 13.86 32.37
CA VAL A 137 -17.16 12.57 32.72
C VAL A 137 -17.14 11.64 31.51
N LEU A 138 -18.20 11.64 30.71
CA LEU A 138 -18.28 10.85 29.48
C LEU A 138 -17.21 11.29 28.47
N LEU A 139 -17.14 12.59 28.16
CA LEU A 139 -16.15 13.12 27.22
C LEU A 139 -14.73 12.88 27.71
N LEU A 140 -14.43 13.12 28.99
CA LEU A 140 -13.09 12.97 29.53
C LEU A 140 -12.63 11.50 29.53
N SER A 141 -13.49 10.58 29.98
CA SER A 141 -13.15 9.15 30.02
C SER A 141 -12.94 8.56 28.62
N GLN A 142 -13.84 8.83 27.68
CA GLN A 142 -13.73 8.30 26.32
C GLN A 142 -12.60 8.98 25.53
N SER A 143 -12.34 10.27 25.78
CA SER A 143 -11.24 10.99 25.16
C SER A 143 -9.88 10.51 25.65
N LEU A 144 -9.74 10.16 26.94
CA LEU A 144 -8.53 9.56 27.49
C LEU A 144 -8.27 8.18 26.90
N LEU A 145 -9.32 7.34 26.78
CA LEU A 145 -9.22 6.03 26.14
C LEU A 145 -8.81 6.16 24.66
N ALA A 146 -9.43 7.09 23.93
CA ALA A 146 -9.07 7.38 22.54
C ALA A 146 -7.61 7.81 22.42
N LEU A 147 -7.12 8.67 23.32
CA LEU A 147 -5.74 9.14 23.34
C LEU A 147 -4.77 7.98 23.53
N LEU A 148 -5.04 7.08 24.48
CA LEU A 148 -4.22 5.89 24.71
C LEU A 148 -4.15 4.99 23.48
N LEU A 149 -5.28 4.75 22.81
CA LEU A 149 -5.34 3.95 21.58
C LEU A 149 -4.53 4.58 20.45
N VAL A 150 -4.61 5.90 20.27
CA VAL A 150 -3.81 6.64 19.27
C VAL A 150 -2.32 6.57 19.59
N ILE A 151 -1.94 6.71 20.86
CA ILE A 151 -0.54 6.56 21.30
C ILE A 151 -0.03 5.15 20.97
N ILE A 152 -0.78 4.11 21.33
CA ILE A 152 -0.42 2.71 21.05
C ILE A 152 -0.27 2.52 19.53
N ALA A 153 -1.26 2.91 18.74
CA ALA A 153 -1.25 2.79 17.29
C ALA A 153 -0.05 3.52 16.64
N SER A 154 0.35 4.69 17.18
CA SER A 154 1.52 5.44 16.68
C SER A 154 2.85 4.73 16.95
N ARG A 155 2.92 3.84 17.95
CA ARG A 155 4.12 3.08 18.29
C ARG A 155 4.24 1.81 17.44
N LEU A 156 3.12 1.20 17.04
CA LEU A 156 3.13 -0.02 16.23
C LEU A 156 3.79 0.19 14.85
N PRO A 157 4.52 -0.80 14.32
CA PRO A 157 5.06 -0.75 12.97
C PRO A 157 3.90 -0.74 11.95
N TYR A 158 4.02 0.10 10.91
CA TYR A 158 3.05 0.10 9.83
C TYR A 158 2.95 -1.29 9.20
N PRO A 159 1.75 -1.73 8.79
CA PRO A 159 1.61 -2.95 8.02
C PRO A 159 2.45 -2.85 6.76
N LEU A 160 3.20 -3.91 6.45
CA LEU A 160 4.05 -3.96 5.27
C LEU A 160 3.20 -3.73 4.01
N SER A 161 3.61 -2.78 3.18
CA SER A 161 2.95 -2.53 1.91
C SER A 161 3.00 -3.79 1.01
N LYS A 162 2.04 -3.93 0.08
CA LYS A 162 2.06 -5.02 -0.91
C LYS A 162 3.43 -5.14 -1.64
N PRO A 163 4.05 -4.07 -2.16
CA PRO A 163 5.35 -4.18 -2.83
C PRO A 163 6.47 -4.59 -1.88
N GLN A 164 6.49 -4.09 -0.65
CA GLN A 164 7.51 -4.48 0.32
C GLN A 164 7.41 -5.96 0.70
N ARG A 165 6.19 -6.50 0.82
CA ARG A 165 5.97 -7.95 1.02
C ARG A 165 6.48 -8.78 -0.15
N ALA A 166 6.19 -8.35 -1.39
CA ALA A 166 6.69 -9.03 -2.58
C ALA A 166 8.22 -9.04 -2.66
N ARG A 167 8.87 -7.91 -2.34
CA ARG A 167 10.34 -7.81 -2.25
C ARG A 167 10.91 -8.79 -1.23
N ILE A 168 10.35 -8.83 -0.02
CA ILE A 168 10.78 -9.76 1.04
C ILE A 168 10.61 -11.21 0.58
N ALA A 169 9.46 -11.55 -0.01
CA ALA A 169 9.19 -12.90 -0.50
C ALA A 169 10.19 -13.33 -1.58
N ARG A 170 10.53 -12.45 -2.53
CA ARG A 170 11.55 -12.71 -3.56
C ARG A 170 12.93 -12.95 -2.95
N LEU A 171 13.34 -12.15 -1.98
CA LEU A 171 14.63 -12.33 -1.29
C LEU A 171 14.68 -13.66 -0.51
N ILE A 172 13.60 -14.01 0.20
CA ILE A 172 13.50 -15.28 0.94
C ILE A 172 13.52 -16.48 -0.01
N ALA A 173 12.83 -16.41 -1.14
CA ALA A 173 12.82 -17.48 -2.15
C ALA A 173 14.21 -17.79 -2.72
N MET A 174 15.15 -16.84 -2.64
CA MET A 174 16.55 -17.04 -3.03
C MET A 174 17.43 -17.60 -1.90
N GLY A 175 16.84 -17.97 -0.75
CA GLY A 175 17.56 -18.56 0.39
C GLY A 175 18.09 -17.55 1.41
N LEU A 176 17.75 -16.25 1.30
CA LEU A 176 18.13 -15.28 2.33
C LEU A 176 17.29 -15.45 3.60
N PRO A 177 17.90 -15.33 4.79
CA PRO A 177 17.16 -15.37 6.04
C PRO A 177 16.20 -14.16 6.13
N ALA A 178 15.01 -14.40 6.69
CA ALA A 178 13.92 -13.42 6.72
C ALA A 178 14.31 -12.06 7.35
N SER A 179 15.21 -12.07 8.35
CA SER A 179 15.73 -10.86 8.97
C SER A 179 16.54 -9.99 8.00
N ARG A 180 17.44 -10.61 7.23
CA ARG A 180 18.26 -9.94 6.20
C ARG A 180 17.39 -9.47 5.04
N ALA A 181 16.45 -10.32 4.58
CA ALA A 181 15.49 -9.96 3.54
C ALA A 181 14.66 -8.71 3.90
N ARG A 182 14.17 -8.62 5.14
CA ARG A 182 13.43 -7.43 5.62
C ARG A 182 14.29 -6.16 5.62
N ARG A 183 15.54 -6.27 6.09
CA ARG A 183 16.48 -5.14 6.13
C ARG A 183 16.78 -4.63 4.73
N LEU A 184 17.11 -5.53 3.80
CA LEU A 184 17.40 -5.18 2.41
C LEU A 184 16.18 -4.59 1.70
N ALA A 185 14.99 -5.17 1.89
CA ALA A 185 13.76 -4.64 1.30
C ALA A 185 13.39 -3.24 1.80
N SER A 186 13.91 -2.81 2.95
CA SER A 186 13.74 -1.44 3.45
C SER A 186 14.76 -0.44 2.89
N GLN A 187 15.90 -0.93 2.38
CA GLN A 187 17.03 -0.13 1.92
C GLN A 187 17.05 0.03 0.39
N LEU A 188 16.63 -1.01 -0.33
CA LEU A 188 16.70 -1.08 -1.79
C LEU A 188 15.33 -0.83 -2.44
N CYS A 189 15.35 -0.13 -3.56
CA CYS A 189 14.19 -0.02 -4.45
C CYS A 189 14.06 -1.26 -5.36
N ASP A 190 12.98 -1.35 -6.12
CA ASP A 190 12.70 -2.52 -6.96
C ASP A 190 13.78 -2.73 -8.04
N ALA A 191 14.26 -1.66 -8.67
CA ALA A 191 15.35 -1.71 -9.65
C ALA A 191 16.67 -2.20 -9.02
N GLN A 192 17.01 -1.71 -7.83
CA GLN A 192 18.20 -2.15 -7.11
C GLN A 192 18.09 -3.62 -6.66
N ILE A 193 16.90 -4.10 -6.32
CA ILE A 193 16.69 -5.51 -6.00
C ILE A 193 16.91 -6.40 -7.22
N ALA A 194 16.49 -5.98 -8.41
CA ALA A 194 16.77 -6.72 -9.63
C ALA A 194 18.29 -6.86 -9.87
N TRP A 195 19.05 -5.77 -9.69
CA TRP A 195 20.51 -5.80 -9.74
C TRP A 195 21.14 -6.67 -8.65
N PHE A 196 20.65 -6.56 -7.42
CA PHE A 196 21.11 -7.37 -6.30
C PHE A 196 20.94 -8.87 -6.59
N VAL A 197 19.75 -9.27 -7.05
CA VAL A 197 19.44 -10.67 -7.43
C VAL A 197 20.42 -11.16 -8.50
N ARG A 198 20.65 -10.35 -9.55
CA ARG A 198 21.51 -10.76 -10.65
C ARG A 198 22.96 -10.87 -10.20
N ALA A 199 23.49 -9.86 -9.51
CA ALA A 199 24.86 -9.87 -9.00
C ALA A 199 25.12 -11.00 -8.00
N LEU A 200 24.13 -11.32 -7.15
CA LEU A 200 24.22 -12.46 -6.22
C LEU A 200 24.41 -13.78 -6.97
N SER A 201 23.67 -13.97 -8.09
CA SER A 201 23.80 -15.17 -8.91
C SER A 201 25.15 -15.28 -9.63
N LEU A 202 25.75 -14.15 -10.03
CA LEU A 202 27.03 -14.12 -10.74
C LEU A 202 28.22 -14.27 -9.79
N ASN A 203 28.12 -13.77 -8.57
CA ASN A 203 29.20 -13.78 -7.57
C ASN A 203 29.11 -14.98 -6.60
N GLY A 204 28.46 -16.08 -7.00
CA GLY A 204 28.40 -17.30 -6.21
C GLY A 204 27.72 -17.15 -4.84
N GLY A 205 26.81 -16.18 -4.69
CA GLY A 205 26.12 -15.91 -3.43
C GLY A 205 26.78 -14.87 -2.52
N ASP A 206 27.85 -14.20 -2.96
CA ASP A 206 28.42 -13.08 -2.21
C ASP A 206 27.45 -11.89 -2.13
N CYS A 207 26.89 -11.72 -0.94
CA CYS A 207 25.91 -10.67 -0.66
C CYS A 207 26.52 -9.27 -0.66
N ASP A 208 27.78 -9.12 -0.24
CA ASP A 208 28.38 -7.80 -0.10
C ASP A 208 28.76 -7.26 -1.48
N ALA A 209 29.33 -8.11 -2.33
CA ALA A 209 29.54 -7.80 -3.75
C ALA A 209 28.22 -7.48 -4.47
N ALA A 210 27.16 -8.25 -4.19
CA ALA A 210 25.84 -8.00 -4.77
C ALA A 210 25.23 -6.65 -4.32
N LEU A 211 25.48 -6.22 -3.07
CA LEU A 211 25.03 -4.92 -2.57
C LEU A 211 25.77 -3.77 -3.22
N VAL A 212 27.08 -3.92 -3.43
CA VAL A 212 27.89 -2.94 -4.16
C VAL A 212 27.35 -2.77 -5.57
N ALA A 213 27.06 -3.88 -6.28
CA ALA A 213 26.47 -3.85 -7.61
C ALA A 213 25.09 -3.18 -7.64
N ALA A 214 24.22 -3.54 -6.70
CA ALA A 214 22.87 -2.96 -6.58
C ALA A 214 22.89 -1.46 -6.28
N SER A 215 23.93 -0.97 -5.60
CA SER A 215 24.07 0.44 -5.22
C SER A 215 24.89 1.25 -6.23
N ALA A 216 25.54 0.59 -7.18
CA ALA A 216 26.33 1.24 -8.21
C ALA A 216 25.45 2.12 -9.10
N GLN A 217 26.03 3.21 -9.59
CA GLN A 217 25.35 4.08 -10.54
C GLN A 217 25.16 3.37 -11.88
N GLN A 218 24.11 3.77 -12.61
CA GLN A 218 23.82 3.26 -13.94
C GLN A 218 24.84 3.81 -14.94
N GLN A 219 25.91 3.05 -15.18
CA GLN A 219 27.01 3.41 -16.06
C GLN A 219 27.45 2.20 -16.88
N LEU A 220 27.90 2.46 -18.11
CA LEU A 220 28.63 1.55 -18.97
C LEU A 220 30.09 1.95 -18.96
N VAL A 221 30.95 1.09 -18.43
CA VAL A 221 32.40 1.27 -18.45
C VAL A 221 32.99 0.30 -19.47
N LEU A 222 33.71 0.80 -20.47
CA LEU A 222 34.43 -0.03 -21.44
C LEU A 222 35.92 -0.01 -21.12
N ASP A 223 36.46 -1.14 -20.71
CA ASP A 223 37.89 -1.32 -20.43
C ASP A 223 38.61 -1.81 -21.69
N THR A 224 39.41 -0.93 -22.27
CA THR A 224 40.12 -1.22 -23.53
C THR A 224 41.28 -2.19 -23.36
N ALA A 225 41.88 -2.27 -22.16
CA ALA A 225 42.99 -3.16 -21.86
C ALA A 225 42.52 -4.62 -21.68
N SER A 226 41.43 -4.81 -20.92
CA SER A 226 40.88 -6.15 -20.67
C SER A 226 39.84 -6.60 -21.70
N GLN A 227 39.35 -5.68 -22.55
CA GLN A 227 38.29 -5.90 -23.55
C GLN A 227 36.99 -6.39 -22.90
N GLN A 228 36.66 -5.78 -21.77
CA GLN A 228 35.46 -6.08 -20.98
C GLN A 228 34.61 -4.83 -20.84
N VAL A 229 33.31 -5.05 -20.68
CA VAL A 229 32.39 -4.00 -20.24
C VAL A 229 32.01 -4.24 -18.80
N GLN A 230 32.00 -3.20 -17.99
CA GLN A 230 31.50 -3.25 -16.61
C GLN A 230 30.21 -2.46 -16.52
N ILE A 231 29.19 -3.12 -15.96
CA ILE A 231 27.86 -2.55 -15.74
C ILE A 231 27.47 -2.88 -14.31
N HIS A 232 27.20 -1.87 -13.46
CA HIS A 232 26.92 -2.08 -12.04
C HIS A 232 27.97 -2.97 -11.33
N GLY A 233 29.25 -2.84 -11.69
CA GLY A 233 30.33 -3.68 -11.14
C GLY A 233 30.36 -5.12 -11.66
N VAL A 234 29.41 -5.53 -12.52
CA VAL A 234 29.44 -6.82 -13.21
C VAL A 234 30.33 -6.70 -14.44
N ALA A 235 31.42 -7.47 -14.48
CA ALA A 235 32.30 -7.55 -15.64
C ALA A 235 31.77 -8.56 -16.66
N ILE A 236 31.63 -8.12 -17.91
CA ILE A 236 31.12 -8.91 -19.03
C ILE A 236 32.18 -8.90 -20.13
N LYS A 237 32.70 -10.08 -20.45
CA LYS A 237 33.71 -10.23 -21.49
C LYS A 237 33.03 -10.35 -22.85
N LEU A 238 33.37 -9.45 -23.77
CA LEU A 238 32.90 -9.49 -25.15
C LEU A 238 33.97 -10.08 -26.06
N ALA A 239 33.55 -10.67 -27.18
CA ALA A 239 34.51 -10.99 -28.24
C ALA A 239 35.12 -9.71 -28.83
N LYS A 240 36.37 -9.79 -29.30
CA LYS A 240 37.16 -8.62 -29.77
C LYS A 240 36.39 -7.70 -30.71
N THR A 241 35.86 -8.25 -31.80
CA THR A 241 35.18 -7.44 -32.83
C THR A 241 33.91 -6.78 -32.27
N PRO A 242 32.95 -7.50 -31.63
CA PRO A 242 31.83 -6.87 -30.95
C PRO A 242 32.22 -5.78 -29.94
N PHE A 243 33.27 -5.99 -29.13
CA PHE A 243 33.76 -5.00 -28.18
C PHE A 243 34.13 -3.67 -28.87
N PHE A 244 34.92 -3.73 -29.95
CA PHE A 244 35.32 -2.51 -30.67
C PHE A 244 34.16 -1.81 -31.38
N TYR A 245 33.18 -2.55 -31.88
CA TYR A 245 31.95 -1.94 -32.39
C TYR A 245 31.20 -1.22 -31.27
N TYR A 246 31.09 -1.82 -30.08
CA TYR A 246 30.42 -1.19 -28.95
C TYR A 246 31.14 0.08 -28.49
N LEU A 247 32.47 0.01 -28.37
CA LEU A 247 33.33 1.15 -28.04
C LEU A 247 33.26 2.27 -29.08
N TRP A 248 33.16 1.92 -30.35
CA TRP A 248 32.98 2.91 -31.42
C TRP A 248 31.65 3.65 -31.29
N TYR A 249 30.55 2.93 -31.05
CA TYR A 249 29.25 3.55 -30.76
C TYR A 249 29.26 4.41 -29.49
N ALA A 250 29.98 3.99 -28.45
CA ALA A 250 30.20 4.77 -27.23
C ALA A 250 30.88 6.11 -27.54
N ARG A 251 31.93 6.12 -28.36
CA ARG A 251 32.60 7.37 -28.79
C ARG A 251 31.69 8.26 -29.63
N LEU A 252 30.91 7.69 -30.56
CA LEU A 252 29.93 8.46 -31.34
C LEU A 252 28.89 9.13 -30.43
N ARG A 253 28.45 8.43 -29.36
CA ARG A 253 27.51 8.96 -28.36
C ARG A 253 28.12 10.02 -27.45
N GLN A 254 29.43 10.00 -27.24
CA GLN A 254 30.16 11.05 -26.50
C GLN A 254 30.40 12.30 -27.35
N GLN A 255 30.50 12.17 -28.67
CA GLN A 255 30.77 13.27 -29.61
C GLN A 255 29.50 14.01 -30.06
N GLY A 256 28.31 13.49 -29.76
CA GLY A 256 27.03 14.09 -30.14
C GLY A 256 25.85 13.17 -29.88
N GLU A 257 24.81 13.26 -30.69
CA GLU A 257 23.62 12.41 -30.53
C GLU A 257 23.89 10.91 -30.76
N GLY A 258 25.01 10.54 -31.38
CA GLY A 258 25.40 9.14 -31.56
C GLY A 258 24.53 8.32 -32.52
N TRP A 259 23.60 8.95 -33.24
CA TRP A 259 22.81 8.30 -34.29
C TRP A 259 23.67 7.97 -35.51
N LEU A 260 23.81 6.68 -35.81
CA LEU A 260 24.43 6.18 -37.02
C LEU A 260 23.38 5.61 -37.97
N LEU A 261 23.25 6.20 -39.15
CA LEU A 261 22.40 5.67 -40.22
C LEU A 261 23.07 4.47 -40.88
N ASN A 262 22.38 3.33 -40.98
CA ASN A 262 22.93 2.17 -41.68
C ASN A 262 23.28 2.51 -43.14
N PRO A 263 24.46 2.11 -43.64
CA PRO A 263 24.85 2.36 -45.02
C PRO A 263 23.96 1.60 -46.00
N PRO A 264 23.74 2.10 -47.24
CA PRO A 264 23.00 1.35 -48.25
C PRO A 264 23.71 0.03 -48.60
N VAL A 265 22.94 -0.97 -49.05
CA VAL A 265 23.48 -2.29 -49.43
C VAL A 265 24.60 -2.18 -50.47
N ASN A 266 24.45 -1.28 -51.44
CA ASN A 266 25.37 -1.10 -52.56
C ASN A 266 26.46 -0.05 -52.29
N ARG A 267 26.47 0.58 -51.11
CA ARG A 267 27.43 1.64 -50.79
C ARG A 267 27.88 1.54 -49.32
N PRO A 268 28.94 0.76 -49.04
CA PRO A 268 29.54 0.68 -47.71
C PRO A 268 30.04 2.05 -47.23
N ASP A 269 30.02 2.26 -45.92
CA ASP A 269 30.57 3.47 -45.29
C ASP A 269 32.08 3.32 -45.10
N ARG A 270 32.85 4.08 -45.89
CA ARG A 270 34.32 4.07 -45.85
C ARG A 270 34.85 4.91 -44.68
N ALA A 271 34.25 6.06 -44.42
CA ALA A 271 34.69 6.95 -43.33
C ALA A 271 34.46 6.31 -41.96
N GLY A 272 33.29 5.69 -41.76
CA GLY A 272 33.01 4.92 -40.55
C GLY A 272 33.93 3.71 -40.39
N ALA A 273 34.29 3.04 -41.49
CA ALA A 273 35.26 1.95 -41.46
C ALA A 273 36.64 2.42 -41.01
N GLU A 274 37.16 3.52 -41.55
CA GLU A 274 38.46 4.09 -41.19
C GLU A 274 38.52 4.47 -39.70
N SER A 275 37.46 5.12 -39.19
CA SER A 275 37.34 5.45 -37.77
C SER A 275 37.39 4.21 -36.86
N LEU A 276 36.67 3.15 -37.25
CA LEU A 276 36.64 1.89 -36.49
C LEU A 276 37.97 1.11 -36.62
N ILE A 277 38.61 1.13 -37.79
CA ILE A 277 39.93 0.53 -37.99
C ILE A 277 40.95 1.21 -37.08
N ALA A 278 40.99 2.55 -37.04
CA ALA A 278 41.92 3.28 -36.17
C ALA A 278 41.75 2.89 -34.70
N LEU A 279 40.49 2.72 -34.24
CA LEU A 279 40.18 2.24 -32.89
C LEU A 279 40.71 0.81 -32.66
N MET A 280 40.44 -0.09 -33.60
CA MET A 280 40.87 -1.49 -33.51
C MET A 280 42.40 -1.60 -33.53
N GLU A 281 43.10 -0.84 -34.35
CA GLU A 281 44.57 -0.87 -34.43
C GLU A 281 45.21 -0.34 -33.15
N THR A 282 44.66 0.74 -32.59
CA THR A 282 45.17 1.35 -31.36
C THR A 282 45.09 0.40 -30.16
N HIS A 283 44.03 -0.40 -30.07
CA HIS A 283 43.71 -1.19 -28.87
C HIS A 283 43.77 -2.72 -29.10
N GLY A 284 44.42 -3.20 -30.18
CA GLY A 284 44.68 -4.63 -30.37
C GLY A 284 43.50 -5.47 -30.88
N GLY A 285 42.79 -4.94 -31.88
CA GLY A 285 41.68 -5.58 -32.60
C GLY A 285 42.08 -6.77 -33.46
N HIS A 286 41.07 -7.48 -33.97
CA HIS A 286 41.29 -8.68 -34.76
C HIS A 286 41.75 -8.33 -36.19
N ALA A 287 42.97 -8.74 -36.57
CA ALA A 287 43.59 -8.41 -37.87
C ALA A 287 42.70 -8.73 -39.09
N LYS A 288 42.04 -9.90 -39.10
CA LYS A 288 41.10 -10.26 -40.18
C LYS A 288 39.92 -9.28 -40.30
N SER A 289 39.38 -8.79 -39.19
CA SER A 289 38.27 -7.83 -39.20
C SER A 289 38.73 -6.45 -39.68
N ILE A 290 39.96 -6.04 -39.32
CA ILE A 290 40.57 -4.80 -39.83
C ILE A 290 40.74 -4.89 -41.35
N ASN A 291 41.26 -6.00 -41.86
CA ASN A 291 41.44 -6.19 -43.31
C ASN A 291 40.09 -6.24 -44.07
N ASP A 292 39.07 -6.93 -43.53
CA ASP A 292 37.73 -6.92 -44.14
C ASP A 292 37.13 -5.51 -44.21
N LEU A 293 37.32 -4.71 -43.15
CA LEU A 293 36.87 -3.31 -43.12
C LEU A 293 37.62 -2.45 -44.15
N ARG A 294 38.92 -2.66 -44.34
CA ARG A 294 39.73 -1.94 -45.35
C ARG A 294 39.27 -2.25 -46.77
N GLU A 295 39.04 -3.52 -47.05
CA GLU A 295 38.68 -3.99 -48.40
C GLU A 295 37.25 -3.59 -48.75
N HIS A 296 36.29 -3.95 -47.88
CA HIS A 296 34.86 -3.87 -48.18
C HIS A 296 34.15 -2.65 -47.58
N GLY A 297 34.79 -1.91 -46.67
CA GLY A 297 34.13 -0.84 -45.90
C GLY A 297 33.12 -1.36 -44.88
N LEU A 298 32.47 -0.44 -44.18
CA LEU A 298 31.48 -0.77 -43.15
C LEU A 298 30.13 -1.03 -43.80
N ARG A 299 29.60 -2.25 -43.65
CA ARG A 299 28.34 -2.70 -44.26
C ARG A 299 27.22 -2.80 -43.21
N ALA A 300 25.98 -2.58 -43.62
CA ALA A 300 24.82 -2.68 -42.73
C ALA A 300 24.73 -4.06 -42.06
N LYS A 301 24.95 -5.14 -42.82
CA LYS A 301 24.98 -6.52 -42.30
C LYS A 301 26.03 -6.70 -41.20
N ASN A 302 27.21 -6.10 -41.33
CA ASN A 302 28.28 -6.21 -40.33
C ASN A 302 27.88 -5.47 -39.04
N LEU A 303 27.24 -4.30 -39.16
CA LEU A 303 26.70 -3.57 -38.01
C LEU A 303 25.62 -4.37 -37.29
N ASP A 304 24.66 -4.92 -38.03
CA ASP A 304 23.57 -5.74 -37.47
C ASP A 304 24.12 -6.96 -36.71
N GLN A 305 25.06 -7.69 -37.32
CA GLN A 305 25.67 -8.86 -36.70
C GLN A 305 26.41 -8.52 -35.40
N ASN A 306 27.17 -7.42 -35.36
CA ASN A 306 27.88 -7.04 -34.14
C ASN A 306 26.92 -6.50 -33.07
N ARG A 307 25.88 -5.72 -33.43
CA ARG A 307 24.84 -5.29 -32.49
C ARG A 307 24.11 -6.47 -31.86
N ASN A 308 23.75 -7.48 -32.65
CA ASN A 308 23.10 -8.69 -32.14
C ASN A 308 24.03 -9.47 -31.21
N LYS A 309 25.30 -9.65 -31.58
CA LYS A 309 26.28 -10.30 -30.68
C LYS A 309 26.45 -9.56 -29.36
N ILE A 310 26.51 -8.21 -29.38
CA ILE A 310 26.57 -7.40 -28.16
C ILE A 310 25.32 -7.63 -27.31
N ARG A 311 24.13 -7.61 -27.94
CA ARG A 311 22.87 -7.88 -27.26
C ARG A 311 22.87 -9.27 -26.63
N ASP A 312 23.22 -10.30 -27.38
CA ASP A 312 23.19 -11.69 -26.92
C ASP A 312 24.09 -11.88 -25.70
N GLU A 313 25.30 -11.31 -25.70
CA GLU A 313 26.23 -11.38 -24.56
C GLU A 313 25.70 -10.60 -23.34
N LEU A 314 25.19 -9.38 -23.54
CA LEU A 314 24.64 -8.57 -22.44
C LEU A 314 23.38 -9.21 -21.84
N VAL A 315 22.49 -9.74 -22.67
CA VAL A 315 21.27 -10.43 -22.23
C VAL A 315 21.62 -11.74 -21.53
N SER A 316 22.59 -12.50 -22.05
CA SER A 316 23.10 -13.70 -21.39
C SER A 316 23.65 -13.39 -20.00
N ALA A 317 24.42 -12.30 -19.89
CA ALA A 317 25.08 -11.89 -18.65
C ALA A 317 24.16 -11.17 -17.64
N LEU A 318 23.15 -10.43 -18.07
CA LEU A 318 22.33 -9.58 -17.19
C LEU A 318 20.84 -9.97 -17.14
N GLY A 319 20.36 -10.68 -18.15
CA GLY A 319 18.93 -10.85 -18.45
C GLY A 319 18.37 -9.68 -19.27
N GLU A 320 17.26 -9.94 -19.97
CA GLU A 320 16.65 -8.99 -20.93
C GLU A 320 16.31 -7.64 -20.29
N GLU A 321 15.69 -7.66 -19.11
CA GLU A 321 15.21 -6.44 -18.43
C GLU A 321 16.36 -5.50 -18.05
N LEU A 322 17.41 -6.04 -17.41
CA LEU A 322 18.56 -5.25 -16.95
C LEU A 322 19.46 -4.82 -18.12
N ALA A 323 19.60 -5.66 -19.15
CA ALA A 323 20.41 -5.35 -20.33
C ALA A 323 19.82 -4.20 -21.16
N SER A 324 18.49 -4.09 -21.23
CA SER A 324 17.76 -3.18 -22.14
C SER A 324 18.30 -1.74 -22.18
N ALA A 325 18.65 -1.17 -21.03
CA ALA A 325 19.15 0.20 -20.91
C ALA A 325 20.56 0.41 -21.52
N TYR A 326 21.29 -0.67 -21.76
CA TYR A 326 22.67 -0.67 -22.29
C TYR A 326 22.73 -1.06 -23.77
N LEU A 327 21.59 -1.45 -24.34
CA LEU A 327 21.48 -1.86 -25.74
C LEU A 327 21.33 -0.66 -26.69
N PHE A 328 21.05 -0.98 -27.95
CA PHE A 328 20.86 -0.02 -29.02
C PHE A 328 19.38 0.37 -29.17
N GLU A 329 19.12 1.66 -29.35
CA GLU A 329 17.84 2.15 -29.87
C GLU A 329 17.90 2.19 -31.40
N SER A 330 16.74 2.03 -32.03
CA SER A 330 16.60 2.10 -33.49
C SER A 330 15.48 3.05 -33.89
N GLU A 331 15.69 3.80 -34.95
CA GLU A 331 14.68 4.69 -35.52
C GLU A 331 14.72 4.61 -37.04
N ARG A 332 13.54 4.69 -37.69
CA ARG A 332 13.46 4.71 -39.16
C ARG A 332 13.66 6.14 -39.66
N ASP A 333 14.68 6.34 -40.48
CA ASP A 333 14.92 7.59 -41.17
C ASP A 333 13.87 7.80 -42.27
N LEU A 334 13.09 8.86 -42.18
CA LEU A 334 11.99 9.15 -43.12
C LEU A 334 12.50 9.51 -44.53
N LYS A 335 13.72 10.04 -44.65
CA LYS A 335 14.28 10.45 -45.94
C LYS A 335 14.73 9.26 -46.78
N SER A 336 15.44 8.31 -46.17
CA SER A 336 16.01 7.17 -46.89
C SER A 336 15.30 5.84 -46.63
N GLY A 337 14.35 5.80 -45.70
CA GLY A 337 13.63 4.59 -45.29
C GLY A 337 14.46 3.59 -44.49
N ARG A 338 15.75 3.86 -44.28
CA ARG A 338 16.72 3.01 -43.58
C ARG A 338 16.67 3.26 -42.07
N TYR A 339 17.18 2.32 -41.29
CA TYR A 339 17.27 2.47 -39.84
C TYR A 339 18.56 3.18 -39.42
N ARG A 340 18.43 4.08 -38.45
CA ARG A 340 19.53 4.63 -37.67
C ARG A 340 19.55 3.99 -36.28
N TYR A 341 20.74 3.85 -35.71
CA TYR A 341 20.96 3.22 -34.41
C TYR A 341 21.88 4.06 -33.54
N ARG A 342 21.66 4.02 -32.22
CA ARG A 342 22.55 4.60 -31.21
C ARG A 342 22.47 3.79 -29.92
N LEU A 343 23.39 4.05 -28.99
CA LEU A 343 23.24 3.53 -27.62
C LEU A 343 22.12 4.28 -26.88
N SER A 344 21.29 3.53 -26.15
CA SER A 344 20.22 4.10 -25.33
C SER A 344 20.76 5.04 -24.24
N LEU A 345 21.92 4.70 -23.68
CA LEU A 345 22.59 5.50 -22.66
C LEU A 345 22.93 6.91 -23.16
N SER A 346 22.89 7.86 -22.24
CA SER A 346 23.41 9.21 -22.45
C SER A 346 24.95 9.22 -22.34
N ALA A 347 25.58 10.23 -22.94
CA ALA A 347 27.03 10.38 -22.93
C ALA A 347 27.64 10.35 -21.52
N GLY A 348 26.98 10.98 -20.53
CA GLY A 348 27.46 11.04 -19.14
C GLY A 348 27.38 9.71 -18.38
N GLN A 349 26.77 8.67 -18.98
CA GLN A 349 26.68 7.32 -18.42
C GLN A 349 27.69 6.37 -19.07
N ILE A 350 28.54 6.86 -19.97
CA ILE A 350 29.48 6.05 -20.75
C ILE A 350 30.91 6.49 -20.40
N ASN A 351 31.67 5.58 -19.83
CA ASN A 351 33.08 5.77 -19.47
C ASN A 351 33.95 4.81 -20.27
N VAL A 352 35.09 5.29 -20.75
CA VAL A 352 36.09 4.48 -21.46
C VAL A 352 37.39 4.54 -20.65
N LEU A 353 37.93 3.38 -20.29
CA LEU A 353 39.16 3.23 -19.51
C LEU A 353 40.34 2.76 -20.36
#